data_AF-A0A1X7T5W1-F1
#
_entry.id   AF-A0A1X7T5W1-F1
#
_cell.length_a   1.000
_cell.length_b   1.000
_cell.length_c   1.000
_cell.angle_alpha   90.00
_cell.angle_beta   90.00
_cell.angle_gamma   90.00
#
_symmetry.space_group_name_H-M   'P 1'
#
loop_
_entity.id
_entity.type
_entity.pdbx_description
1 polymer ?
#
loop_
_entity_poly.entity_id
_entity_poly.type
_entity_poly.pdbx_seq_one_letter_code
_entity_poly.pdbx_strand_id
1 'polypeptide(L)'
;MKQTFLILPSVTLLVLLVEYNDPVGLLSLVTVKLKLFLQELHCLKIGWDEQISDSMQKKWTDIVISINNSEPIFINRHYFCNTCGEKVEIKLCGFCDASMRAYAAVIYMLCITYDVQRRMAFLTSKTHVSPLKEH
;
A
#
# COMPACT_ATOMS: atom_id res chain seq x y z
N MET A 1 0.83 17.10 -20.03
CA MET A 1 0.21 15.94 -19.35
C MET A 1 -0.95 15.48 -20.22
N LYS A 2 -0.72 14.46 -21.06
CA LYS A 2 -1.60 14.09 -22.16
C LYS A 2 -2.71 13.13 -21.70
N GLN A 3 -3.82 13.19 -22.45
CA GLN A 3 -5.09 12.44 -22.44
C GLN A 3 -5.06 10.90 -22.23
N THR A 4 -3.96 10.30 -21.79
CA THR A 4 -3.71 8.85 -21.90
C THR A 4 -4.36 8.00 -20.79
N PHE A 5 -4.96 8.61 -19.76
CA PHE A 5 -5.54 7.86 -18.62
C PHE A 5 -6.94 7.26 -18.86
N LEU A 6 -7.45 7.34 -20.09
CA LEU A 6 -8.75 6.75 -20.47
C LEU A 6 -8.64 5.37 -21.14
N ILE A 7 -7.43 4.82 -21.25
CA ILE A 7 -7.18 3.50 -21.81
C ILE A 7 -7.11 2.49 -20.66
N LEU A 8 -8.18 1.69 -20.55
CA LEU A 8 -8.26 0.34 -19.99
C LEU A 8 -7.52 0.16 -18.65
N PRO A 9 -8.21 0.37 -17.51
CA PRO A 9 -7.56 0.44 -16.22
C PRO A 9 -6.83 -0.85 -15.86
N SER A 10 -7.33 -2.02 -16.24
CA SER A 10 -6.75 -3.31 -15.81
C SER A 10 -5.28 -3.47 -16.21
N VAL A 11 -4.92 -3.17 -17.46
CA VAL A 11 -3.52 -3.26 -17.95
C VAL A 11 -2.66 -2.18 -17.30
N THR A 12 -3.17 -0.95 -17.28
CA THR A 12 -2.47 0.19 -16.65
C THR A 12 -2.22 -0.07 -15.17
N LEU A 13 -3.19 -0.62 -14.44
CA LEU A 13 -3.06 -1.00 -13.03
C LEU A 13 -2.05 -2.12 -12.83
N LEU A 14 -2.05 -3.15 -13.68
CA LEU A 14 -1.07 -4.21 -13.61
C LEU A 14 0.35 -3.67 -13.82
N VAL A 15 0.54 -2.82 -14.84
CA VAL A 15 1.84 -2.17 -15.11
C VAL A 15 2.26 -1.32 -13.93
N LEU A 16 1.37 -0.50 -13.37
CA LEU A 16 1.66 0.33 -12.19
C LEU A 16 2.04 -0.53 -10.97
N LEU A 17 1.33 -1.64 -10.72
CA LEU A 17 1.64 -2.53 -9.59
C LEU A 17 2.99 -3.24 -9.75
N VAL A 18 3.41 -3.51 -10.98
CA VAL A 18 4.71 -4.11 -11.29
C VAL A 18 5.84 -3.07 -11.25
N GLU A 19 5.61 -1.88 -11.82
CA GLU A 19 6.57 -0.78 -11.84
C GLU A 19 6.87 -0.27 -10.42
N TYR A 20 5.82 -0.10 -9.62
CA TYR A 20 5.93 0.29 -8.21
C TYR A 20 6.01 -0.94 -7.29
N ASN A 21 6.78 -1.94 -7.70
CA ASN A 21 7.04 -3.09 -6.84
C ASN A 21 7.65 -2.61 -5.52
N ASP A 22 6.95 -2.93 -4.43
CA ASP A 22 7.20 -2.39 -3.11
C ASP A 22 7.71 -3.51 -2.20
N PRO A 23 9.04 -3.77 -2.18
CA PRO A 23 9.60 -4.92 -1.46
C PRO A 23 9.45 -4.79 0.06
N VAL A 24 9.33 -3.56 0.58
CA VAL A 24 9.29 -3.28 2.03
C VAL A 24 7.86 -3.03 2.52
N GLY A 25 6.92 -2.69 1.63
CA GLY A 25 5.53 -2.40 2.00
C GLY A 25 5.22 -0.92 2.22
N LEU A 26 6.11 0.00 1.87
CA LEU A 26 5.90 1.44 2.07
C LEU A 26 4.63 1.96 1.38
N LEU A 27 4.33 1.40 0.21
CA LEU A 27 3.17 1.71 -0.62
C LEU A 27 2.04 0.68 -0.41
N SER A 28 2.11 -0.19 0.59
CA SER A 28 1.15 -1.28 0.79
C SER A 28 -0.29 -0.81 0.92
N LEU A 29 -0.51 0.36 1.54
CA LEU A 29 -1.83 1.00 1.70
C LEU A 29 -2.39 1.57 0.40
N VAL A 30 -1.52 2.04 -0.50
CA VAL A 30 -1.93 2.53 -1.82
C VAL A 30 -2.19 1.34 -2.74
N THR A 31 -1.25 0.40 -2.78
CA THR A 31 -1.32 -0.78 -3.63
C THR A 31 -2.48 -1.70 -3.28
N VAL A 32 -2.93 -1.79 -2.02
CA VAL A 32 -4.11 -2.61 -1.68
C VAL A 32 -5.40 -2.06 -2.29
N LYS A 33 -5.59 -0.73 -2.33
CA LYS A 33 -6.76 -0.12 -2.99
C LYS A 33 -6.76 -0.41 -4.49
N LEU A 34 -5.59 -0.32 -5.11
CA LEU A 34 -5.38 -0.65 -6.53
C LEU A 34 -5.65 -2.13 -6.80
N LYS A 35 -5.11 -3.05 -5.99
CA LYS A 35 -5.35 -4.49 -6.10
C LYS A 35 -6.83 -4.85 -5.91
N LEU A 36 -7.51 -4.19 -4.97
CA LEU A 36 -8.96 -4.37 -4.76
C LEU A 36 -9.78 -3.92 -5.97
N PHE A 37 -9.44 -2.77 -6.56
CA PHE A 37 -10.09 -2.29 -7.77
C PHE A 37 -9.84 -3.22 -8.97
N LEU A 38 -8.61 -3.72 -9.12
CA LEU A 38 -8.27 -4.72 -10.13
C LEU A 38 -9.08 -6.02 -9.94
N GLN A 39 -9.23 -6.48 -8.69
CA GLN A 39 -10.08 -7.64 -8.39
C GLN A 39 -11.53 -7.40 -8.79
N GLU A 40 -12.09 -6.21 -8.52
CA GLU A 40 -13.45 -5.85 -8.94
C GLU A 40 -13.61 -5.89 -10.46
N LEU A 41 -12.68 -5.29 -11.22
CA LEU A 41 -12.69 -5.32 -12.69
C LEU A 41 -12.65 -6.75 -13.22
N HIS A 42 -11.82 -7.61 -12.62
CA HIS A 42 -11.72 -9.02 -13.00
C HIS A 42 -13.04 -9.77 -12.76
N CYS A 43 -13.74 -9.47 -11.67
CA CYS A 43 -15.04 -10.09 -11.36
C CYS A 43 -16.15 -9.68 -12.32
N LEU A 44 -16.09 -8.45 -12.81
CA LEU A 44 -17.00 -7.95 -13.84
C LEU A 44 -16.70 -8.54 -15.22
N LYS A 45 -15.65 -9.38 -15.35
CA LYS A 45 -15.19 -9.99 -16.61
C LYS A 45 -14.95 -8.96 -17.72
N ILE A 46 -14.60 -7.74 -17.33
CA ILE A 46 -14.32 -6.66 -18.28
C ILE A 46 -13.04 -7.03 -19.03
N GLY A 47 -13.19 -7.17 -20.34
CA GLY A 47 -12.07 -7.44 -21.24
C GLY A 47 -11.00 -6.36 -21.15
N TRP A 48 -9.77 -6.72 -21.52
CA TRP A 48 -8.65 -5.79 -21.44
C TRP A 48 -8.80 -4.61 -22.39
N ASP A 49 -9.67 -4.73 -23.41
CA ASP A 49 -10.02 -3.72 -24.42
C ASP A 49 -11.43 -3.15 -24.29
N GLU A 50 -12.17 -3.51 -23.23
CA GLU A 50 -13.55 -3.07 -23.01
C GLU A 50 -13.65 -1.78 -22.20
N GLN A 51 -14.57 -0.90 -22.59
CA GLN A 51 -14.87 0.30 -21.81
C GLN A 51 -15.46 -0.08 -20.45
N ILE A 52 -14.89 0.51 -19.40
CA ILE A 52 -15.43 0.38 -18.05
C ILE A 52 -16.69 1.24 -17.88
N SER A 53 -17.62 0.79 -17.03
CA SER A 53 -18.82 1.57 -16.72
C SER A 53 -18.48 2.91 -16.04
N ASP A 54 -19.36 3.89 -16.18
CA ASP A 54 -19.23 5.21 -15.52
C ASP A 54 -19.02 5.08 -14.00
N SER A 55 -19.66 4.08 -13.38
CA SER A 55 -19.49 3.77 -11.96
C SER A 55 -18.06 3.34 -11.61
N MET A 56 -17.42 2.52 -12.46
CA MET A 56 -16.02 2.10 -12.26
C MET A 56 -15.06 3.24 -12.56
N GLN A 57 -15.37 4.07 -13.55
CA GLN A 57 -14.54 5.22 -13.90
C GLN A 57 -14.54 6.26 -12.78
N LYS A 58 -15.71 6.48 -12.15
CA LYS A 58 -15.82 7.30 -10.95
C LYS A 58 -14.98 6.74 -9.80
N LYS A 59 -15.10 5.44 -9.48
CA LYS A 59 -14.29 4.79 -8.44
C LYS A 59 -12.78 4.95 -8.71
N TRP A 60 -12.34 4.73 -9.95
CA TRP A 60 -10.94 4.92 -10.34
C TRP A 60 -10.48 6.36 -10.08
N THR A 61 -11.30 7.32 -10.51
CA THR A 61 -11.02 8.76 -10.33
C THR A 61 -10.91 9.10 -8.85
N ASP A 62 -11.82 8.58 -8.01
CA ASP A 62 -11.78 8.78 -6.56
C ASP A 62 -10.51 8.21 -5.92
N ILE A 63 -10.04 7.04 -6.38
CA ILE A 63 -8.77 6.45 -5.93
C ILE A 63 -7.61 7.38 -6.30
N VAL A 64 -7.52 7.82 -7.55
CA VAL A 64 -6.43 8.70 -8.03
C VAL A 64 -6.43 10.03 -7.29
N ILE A 65 -7.60 10.66 -7.10
CA ILE A 65 -7.74 11.90 -6.32
C ILE A 65 -7.29 11.68 -4.87
N SER A 66 -7.68 10.57 -4.26
CA SER A 66 -7.28 10.26 -2.87
C SER A 66 -5.77 10.12 -2.70
N ILE A 67 -5.08 9.59 -3.73
CA ILE A 67 -3.62 9.47 -3.74
C ILE A 67 -2.99 10.85 -3.93
N ASN A 68 -3.47 11.64 -4.88
CA ASN A 68 -2.94 12.97 -5.15
C ASN A 68 -3.14 13.96 -4.00
N ASN A 69 -4.23 13.80 -3.24
CA ASN A 69 -4.53 14.64 -2.08
C ASN A 69 -3.91 14.12 -0.77
N SER A 70 -3.16 13.01 -0.82
CA SER A 70 -2.50 12.48 0.37
C SER A 70 -1.33 13.36 0.79
N GLU A 71 -1.15 13.53 2.10
CA GLU A 71 0.00 14.25 2.63
C GLU A 71 1.30 13.49 2.35
N PRO A 72 2.40 14.20 2.07
CA PRO A 72 3.69 13.56 1.88
C PRO A 72 4.12 12.84 3.16
N ILE A 73 4.50 11.57 3.02
CA ILE A 73 5.00 10.76 4.13
C ILE A 73 6.52 10.81 4.14
N PHE A 74 7.11 11.22 5.26
CA PHE A 74 8.56 11.22 5.46
C PHE A 74 8.97 9.97 6.24
N ILE A 75 9.83 9.16 5.62
CA ILE A 75 10.27 7.89 6.19
C ILE A 75 11.77 7.96 6.39
N ASN A 76 12.20 7.91 7.66
CA ASN A 76 13.61 7.87 7.98
C ASN A 76 14.18 6.49 7.62
N ARG A 77 15.13 6.47 6.67
CA ARG A 77 15.78 5.22 6.23
C ARG A 77 16.77 4.67 7.25
N HIS A 78 17.26 5.52 8.17
CA HIS A 78 18.24 5.11 9.17
C HIS A 78 17.59 4.92 10.53
N TYR A 79 17.50 3.65 10.95
CA TYR A 79 16.90 3.24 12.23
C TYR A 79 17.70 3.66 13.48
N PHE A 80 19.01 3.87 13.35
CA PHE A 80 19.95 4.00 14.46
C PHE A 80 20.67 5.37 14.53
N CYS A 81 20.17 6.41 13.84
CA CYS A 81 20.75 7.76 13.90
C CYS A 81 20.98 8.19 15.36
N ASN A 82 22.23 8.51 15.71
CA ASN A 82 22.70 8.97 17.03
C ASN A 82 22.76 7.89 18.14
N THR A 83 22.90 6.61 17.79
CA THR A 83 23.06 5.51 18.79
C THR A 83 24.37 4.73 18.69
N CYS A 84 25.34 5.22 17.91
CA CYS A 84 26.67 4.59 17.80
C CYS A 84 27.38 4.54 19.16
N GLY A 85 27.49 3.34 19.74
CA GLY A 85 28.24 3.08 20.98
C GLY A 85 27.39 2.87 22.23
N GLU A 86 26.06 2.97 22.14
CA GLU A 86 25.16 2.81 23.29
C GLU A 86 24.47 1.45 23.29
N LYS A 87 24.17 0.90 24.49
CA LYS A 87 23.31 -0.27 24.61
C LYS A 87 21.88 0.13 24.24
N VAL A 88 21.40 -0.36 23.09
CA VAL A 88 20.04 -0.12 22.61
C VAL A 88 19.22 -1.41 22.80
N GLU A 89 18.09 -1.32 23.49
CA GLU A 89 17.08 -2.38 23.46
C GLU A 89 16.20 -2.18 22.22
N ILE A 90 16.05 -3.23 21.41
CA ILE A 90 15.23 -3.21 20.21
C ILE A 90 14.03 -4.13 20.41
N LYS A 91 12.82 -3.61 20.17
CA LYS A 91 11.57 -4.37 20.16
C LYS A 91 10.93 -4.29 18.79
N LEU A 92 10.27 -5.37 18.38
CA LEU A 92 9.41 -5.38 17.21
C LEU A 92 7.96 -5.32 17.66
N CYS A 93 7.22 -4.35 17.13
CA CYS A 93 5.80 -4.15 17.39
C CYS A 93 5.03 -4.45 16.11
N GLY A 94 4.29 -5.56 16.10
CA GLY A 94 3.42 -5.94 15.00
C GLY A 94 1.99 -5.46 15.23
N PHE A 95 1.39 -4.88 14.19
CA PHE A 95 -0.04 -4.56 14.13
C PHE A 95 -0.63 -5.23 12.91
N CYS A 96 -1.86 -5.70 13.00
CA CYS A 96 -2.59 -6.24 11.87
C CYS A 96 -4.03 -5.75 11.88
N ASP A 97 -4.58 -5.59 10.69
CA ASP A 97 -5.99 -5.31 10.48
C ASP A 97 -6.52 -6.22 9.37
N ALA A 98 -7.76 -6.67 9.52
CA ALA A 98 -8.37 -7.61 8.60
C ALA A 98 -9.84 -7.24 8.35
N SER A 99 -10.21 -7.25 7.08
CA SER A 99 -11.57 -7.06 6.61
C SER A 99 -11.98 -8.21 5.70
N MET A 100 -13.26 -8.26 5.36
CA MET A 100 -13.77 -9.22 4.38
C MET A 100 -13.07 -9.10 3.00
N ARG A 101 -12.56 -7.91 2.66
CA ARG A 101 -11.99 -7.62 1.35
C ARG A 101 -10.47 -7.80 1.28
N ALA A 102 -9.78 -7.50 2.37
CA ALA A 102 -8.32 -7.55 2.44
C ALA A 102 -7.84 -7.60 3.88
N TYR A 103 -6.63 -8.09 4.08
CA TYR A 103 -5.91 -8.02 5.35
C TYR A 103 -4.54 -7.40 5.16
N ALA A 104 -4.06 -6.78 6.24
CA ALA A 104 -2.82 -6.03 6.28
C ALA A 104 -2.08 -6.30 7.59
N ALA A 105 -0.77 -6.31 7.54
CA ALA A 105 0.09 -6.31 8.72
C ALA A 105 1.23 -5.30 8.53
N VAL A 106 1.63 -4.66 9.62
CA VAL A 106 2.76 -3.73 9.68
C VAL A 106 3.62 -4.06 10.90
N ILE A 107 4.93 -3.99 10.71
CA ILE A 107 5.93 -4.17 11.76
C ILE A 107 6.64 -2.84 11.93
N TYR A 108 6.68 -2.36 13.17
CA TYR A 108 7.50 -1.24 13.61
C TYR A 108 8.66 -1.73 14.46
N MET A 109 9.79 -1.07 14.33
CA MET A 109 10.93 -1.20 15.23
C MET A 109 10.82 -0.12 16.30
N LEU A 110 10.86 -0.52 17.56
CA LEU A 110 10.97 0.36 18.72
C LEU A 110 12.39 0.26 19.26
N CYS A 111 13.15 1.34 19.15
CA CYS A 111 14.47 1.51 19.75
C CYS A 111 14.32 2.22 21.10
N ILE A 112 14.93 1.66 22.14
CA ILE A 112 14.98 2.21 23.49
C ILE A 112 16.45 2.37 23.87
N THR A 113 16.88 3.61 24.04
CA THR A 113 18.25 3.98 24.45
C THR A 113 18.36 4.07 25.97
N TYR A 114 19.59 4.12 26.49
CA TYR A 114 19.86 4.17 27.93
C TYR A 114 19.33 5.46 28.61
N ASP A 115 19.26 6.56 27.86
CA ASP A 115 18.65 7.83 28.28
C ASP A 115 17.11 7.80 28.21
N VAL A 116 16.54 6.61 28.02
CA VAL A 116 15.10 6.31 27.97
C VAL A 116 14.39 6.98 26.78
N GLN A 117 15.14 7.46 25.77
CA GLN A 117 14.54 7.91 24.54
C GLN A 117 13.94 6.72 23.79
N ARG A 118 12.69 6.88 23.36
CA ARG A 118 11.95 5.86 22.62
C ARG A 118 11.70 6.38 21.22
N ARG A 119 12.16 5.62 20.22
CA ARG A 119 11.93 5.94 18.82
C ARG A 119 11.27 4.77 18.13
N MET A 120 10.18 5.05 17.44
CA MET A 120 9.47 4.08 16.62
C MET A 120 9.76 4.37 15.15
N ALA A 121 10.08 3.34 14.38
CA ALA A 121 10.32 3.43 12.97
C ALA A 121 9.57 2.33 12.23
N PHE A 122 8.97 2.67 11.08
CA PHE A 122 8.37 1.67 10.18
C PHE A 122 9.46 0.72 9.67
N LEU A 123 9.25 -0.59 9.81
CA LEU A 123 10.19 -1.59 9.30
C LEU A 123 9.70 -2.21 8.00
N THR A 124 8.47 -2.74 8.00
CA THR A 124 7.86 -3.35 6.82
C THR A 124 6.35 -3.51 6.99
N SER A 125 5.63 -3.60 5.89
CA SER A 125 4.23 -4.02 5.88
C SER A 125 3.93 -4.93 4.70
N LYS A 126 2.81 -5.64 4.81
CA LYS A 126 2.30 -6.47 3.72
C LYS A 126 0.79 -6.40 3.69
N THR A 127 0.24 -6.30 2.48
CA THR A 127 -1.20 -6.35 2.23
C THR A 127 -1.52 -7.51 1.32
N HIS A 128 -2.69 -8.10 1.55
CA HIS A 128 -3.21 -9.18 0.73
C HIS A 128 -4.70 -8.96 0.51
N VAL A 129 -5.12 -9.08 -0.75
CA VAL A 129 -6.54 -9.03 -1.10
C VAL A 129 -7.16 -10.38 -0.83
N SER A 130 -8.26 -10.40 -0.07
CA SER A 130 -8.95 -11.64 0.28
C SER A 130 -9.51 -12.27 -1.00
N PRO A 131 -9.35 -13.59 -1.20
CA PRO A 131 -10.04 -14.29 -2.27
C PRO A 131 -11.55 -14.10 -2.12
N LEU A 132 -12.25 -13.91 -3.24
CA LEU A 132 -13.70 -13.92 -3.24
C LEU A 132 -14.15 -15.37 -3.07
N LYS A 133 -15.08 -15.61 -2.16
CA LYS A 133 -15.71 -16.94 -2.04
C LYS A 133 -16.57 -17.15 -3.28
N GLU A 134 -16.19 -18.08 -4.14
CA GLU A 134 -17.12 -18.66 -5.11
C GLU A 134 -17.99 -19.66 -4.34
N HIS A 135 -19.31 -19.39 -4.31
CA HIS A 135 -20.33 -20.35 -3.90
C HIS A 135 -21.24 -20.60 -5.10
#